data_AF-H4FCE1-F1
#
_entry.id   AF-H4FCE1-F1
#
_cell.length_a   1.000
_cell.length_b   1.000
_cell.length_c   1.000
_cell.angle_alpha   90.00
_cell.angle_beta   90.00
_cell.angle_gamma   90.00
#
_symmetry.space_group_name_H-M   'P 1'
#
loop_
_entity.id
_entity.type
_entity.pdbx_description
1 polymer ?
#
loop_
_entity_poly.entity_id
_entity_poly.type
_entity_poly.pdbx_seq_one_letter_code
_entity_poly.pdbx_strand_id
1 'polypeptide(L)' 'MSDVHDKNGANLTPKENGSGKVRYDKARGIPEIVRQHAISAPDTIAVISDDTRLTYRELDR' A
#
# COMPACT_ATOMS: atom_id res chain seq x y z
N MET A 1 -11.13 -51.96 -7.57
CA MET A 1 -10.03 -51.78 -8.53
C MET A 1 -10.05 -50.31 -8.90
N SER A 2 -9.15 -49.43 -8.44
CA SER A 2 -7.83 -49.62 -7.83
C SER A 2 -7.46 -48.40 -6.96
N ASP A 3 -6.57 -48.64 -6.00
CA ASP A 3 -5.62 -47.76 -5.29
C ASP A 3 -6.09 -46.39 -4.77
N VAL A 4 -6.28 -46.19 -3.46
CA VAL A 4 -5.29 -46.17 -2.36
C VAL A 4 -4.03 -45.34 -2.68
N HIS A 5 -4.03 -44.08 -2.23
CA HIS A 5 -2.83 -43.49 -1.67
C HIS A 5 -3.18 -42.59 -0.47
N ASP A 6 -3.10 -43.19 0.72
CA ASP A 6 -2.87 -42.47 1.96
C ASP A 6 -1.38 -42.06 2.00
N LYS A 7 -1.13 -40.77 2.13
CA LYS A 7 0.12 -40.24 2.70
C LYS A 7 -0.24 -39.09 3.62
N ASN A 8 -0.55 -39.47 4.85
CA ASN A 8 -0.14 -38.82 6.10
C ASN A 8 0.87 -37.64 5.97
N GLY A 9 0.67 -36.59 6.76
CA GLY A 9 1.76 -35.68 7.13
C GLY A 9 1.30 -34.27 7.45
N ALA A 10 1.09 -33.99 8.73
CA ALA A 10 0.78 -32.68 9.27
C ALA A 10 1.69 -31.56 8.72
N ASN A 11 1.13 -30.38 8.46
CA ASN A 11 1.71 -29.17 9.03
C ASN A 11 0.77 -27.96 8.96
N LEU A 12 0.37 -27.53 10.16
CA LEU A 12 0.20 -26.14 10.59
C LEU A 12 -0.54 -25.22 9.63
N THR A 13 -1.81 -24.97 9.95
CA THR A 13 -2.57 -23.80 9.50
C THR A 13 -1.74 -22.52 9.68
N PRO A 14 -1.26 -21.86 8.61
CA PRO A 14 -0.73 -20.51 8.72
C PRO A 14 -1.95 -19.59 8.84
N LYS A 15 -2.04 -18.88 9.96
CA LYS A 15 -3.13 -17.95 10.24
C LYS A 15 -3.34 -17.00 9.05
N GLU A 16 -4.56 -16.99 8.55
CA GLU A 16 -5.09 -16.03 7.58
C GLU A 16 -4.91 -14.58 8.06
N ASN A 17 -3.77 -13.99 7.70
CA ASN A 17 -3.55 -12.56 7.75
C ASN A 17 -4.18 -11.95 6.49
N GLY A 18 -5.39 -11.41 6.65
CA GLY A 18 -6.25 -10.87 5.60
C GLY A 18 -5.49 -10.24 4.43
N SER A 19 -5.48 -10.93 3.30
CA SER A 19 -4.91 -10.46 2.04
C SER A 19 -5.81 -9.38 1.45
N GLY A 20 -5.85 -8.22 2.08
CA GLY A 20 -6.44 -7.01 1.52
C GLY A 20 -5.56 -6.56 0.36
N LYS A 21 -5.85 -7.03 -0.85
CA LYS A 21 -5.22 -6.50 -2.07
C LYS A 21 -5.55 -5.02 -2.15
N VAL A 22 -4.63 -4.13 -1.80
CA VAL A 22 -4.78 -2.69 -2.00
C VAL A 22 -4.95 -2.49 -3.50
N ARG A 23 -6.16 -2.12 -3.91
CA ARG A 23 -6.46 -1.83 -5.31
C ARG A 23 -5.86 -0.46 -5.60
N TYR A 24 -4.70 -0.46 -6.25
CA TYR A 24 -4.16 0.77 -6.83
C TYR A 24 -5.09 1.21 -7.95
N ASP A 25 -5.60 2.43 -7.84
CA ASP A 25 -6.30 3.07 -8.93
C ASP A 25 -5.30 3.38 -10.04
N LYS A 26 -5.27 2.54 -11.08
CA LYS A 26 -4.38 2.74 -12.23
C LYS A 26 -4.67 4.04 -12.98
N ALA A 27 -5.86 4.62 -12.84
CA ALA A 27 -6.19 5.88 -13.48
C ALA A 27 -5.52 7.08 -12.78
N ARG A 28 -5.08 6.92 -11.54
CA ARG A 28 -4.48 8.00 -10.76
C ARG A 28 -3.01 7.72 -10.43
N GLY A 29 -2.13 8.46 -11.10
CA GLY A 29 -0.69 8.44 -10.80
C GLY A 29 -0.36 9.14 -9.49
N ILE A 30 0.82 8.84 -8.95
CA ILE A 30 1.37 9.52 -7.76
C ILE A 30 1.37 11.05 -7.90
N PRO A 31 1.75 11.65 -9.05
CA PRO A 31 1.71 13.11 -9.19
C PRO A 31 0.31 13.71 -9.03
N GLU A 32 -0.74 13.01 -9.45
CA GLU A 32 -2.13 13.49 -9.32
C GLU A 32 -2.62 13.42 -7.87
N ILE A 33 -2.19 12.40 -7.13
CA ILE A 33 -2.47 12.30 -5.70
C ILE A 33 -1.81 13.46 -4.96
N VAL A 34 -0.54 13.76 -5.27
CA VAL A 34 0.19 14.88 -4.67
C VAL A 34 -0.51 16.22 -4.95
N ARG A 35 -0.92 16.48 -6.20
CA ARG A 35 -1.70 17.68 -6.56
C ARG A 35 -3.00 17.82 -5.79
N GLN A 36 -3.74 16.73 -5.63
CA GLN A 36 -4.98 16.75 -4.86
C GLN A 36 -4.73 17.17 -3.40
N HIS A 37 -3.65 16.69 -2.80
CA HIS A 37 -3.28 17.09 -1.44
C HIS A 37 -2.77 18.54 -1.38
N ALA A 38 -2.04 19.01 -2.38
CA ALA A 38 -1.63 20.42 -2.47
C ALA A 38 -2.83 21.38 -2.54
N ILE A 39 -3.95 20.95 -3.14
CA ILE A 39 -5.19 21.74 -3.20
C ILE A 39 -6.01 21.61 -1.92
N SER A 40 -6.23 20.38 -1.44
CA SER A 40 -7.15 20.12 -0.32
C SER A 40 -6.53 20.35 1.06
N ALA A 41 -5.21 20.24 1.18
CA ALA A 41 -4.47 20.35 2.43
C ALA A 41 -3.04 20.89 2.21
N PRO A 42 -2.88 22.11 1.64
CA PRO A 42 -1.59 22.65 1.21
C PRO A 42 -0.53 22.69 2.29
N ASP A 43 -0.90 23.02 3.53
CA ASP A 43 0.03 23.22 4.65
C ASP A 43 0.36 21.91 5.40
N THR A 44 -0.16 20.76 4.96
CA THR A 44 0.17 19.46 5.54
C THR A 44 1.57 19.03 5.11
N ILE A 45 2.35 18.49 6.05
CA ILE A 45 3.70 17.99 5.77
C ILE A 45 3.63 16.75 4.86
N ALA A 46 4.28 16.84 3.69
CA ALA A 46 4.37 15.76 2.70
C ALA A 46 5.66 14.95 2.84
N VAL A 47 6.78 15.63 3.11
CA VAL A 47 8.11 15.02 3.20
C VAL A 47 8.86 15.58 4.39
N ILE A 48 9.54 14.70 5.13
CA ILE A 48 10.51 15.07 6.17
C ILE A 48 11.82 14.38 5.80
N SER A 49 12.88 15.17 5.62
CA SER A 49 14.24 14.68 5.41
C SER A 49 15.17 15.47 6.32
N ASP A 50 15.75 14.79 7.31
CA ASP A 50 16.54 15.42 8.38
C ASP A 50 15.75 16.56 9.04
N ASP A 51 16.28 17.79 9.06
CA ASP A 51 15.61 18.99 9.57
C ASP A 51 14.68 19.66 8.53
N THR A 52 14.71 19.21 7.28
CA THR A 52 13.89 19.76 6.21
C THR A 52 12.48 19.17 6.26
N ARG A 53 11.49 20.05 6.28
CA ARG A 53 10.08 19.68 6.17
C ARG A 53 9.50 20.39 4.96
N LEU A 54 8.86 19.64 4.07
CA LEU A 54 8.14 20.17 2.93
C LEU A 54 6.66 19.91 3.10
N THR A 55 5.88 20.96 2.89
CA THR A 55 4.42 20.87 2.77
C THR A 55 3.99 20.34 1.40
N TYR A 56 2.75 19.87 1.26
CA TYR A 56 2.23 19.46 -0.05
C TYR A 56 2.23 20.60 -1.06
N ARG A 57 2.04 21.85 -0.63
CA ARG A 57 2.15 23.03 -1.51
C ARG A 57 3.59 23.24 -2.02
N GLU A 58 4.59 23.01 -1.17
CA GLU A 58 5.99 23.17 -1.57
C GLU A 58 6.48 22.02 -2.44
N LEU A 59 5.96 20.81 -2.24
CA LEU A 59 6.31 19.64 -3.03
C LEU A 59 5.75 19.67 -4.47
N ASP A 60 4.60 20.33 -4.68
CA ASP A 60 3.97 20.45 -6.00
C ASP A 60 4.65 21.47 -6.93
N ARG A 61 5.52 22.33 -6.37
CA ARG A 61 6.21 23.40 -7.09
C ARG A 61 7.47 22.92 -7.80
#